data_AF-A0A377DDI2-F1
#
_entry.id   AF-A0A377DDI2-F1
#
_cell.length_a   1.000
_cell.length_b   1.000
_cell.length_c   1.000
_cell.angle_alpha   90.00
_cell.angle_beta   90.00
_cell.angle_gamma   90.00
#
_symmetry.space_group_name_H-M   'P 1'
#
loop_
_entity.id
_entity.type
_entity.pdbx_description
1 polymer ?
#
loop_
_entity_poly.entity_id
_entity_poly.type
_entity_poly.pdbx_seq_one_letter_code
_entity_poly.pdbx_strand_id
1 'polypeptide(L)' 'MSNTPIELKGSSFTLSVVHLHEAEPKVIHQALEDKIAQAPAFLKHAPVGTQRQCTGRPGKLVSDA' A
#
# COMPACT_ATOMS: atom_id res chain seq x y z
N MET A 1 -20.33 -18.14 29.46
CA MET A 1 -20.52 -17.75 28.04
C MET A 1 -20.71 -16.24 28.00
N SER A 2 -19.71 -15.46 27.60
CA SER A 2 -19.81 -13.99 27.53
C SER A 2 -20.69 -13.59 26.35
N ASN A 3 -21.91 -13.11 26.63
CA ASN A 3 -22.85 -12.55 25.64
C ASN A 3 -22.46 -11.12 25.24
N THR A 4 -21.20 -10.88 24.90
CA THR A 4 -20.80 -9.60 24.32
C THR A 4 -21.18 -9.62 22.82
N PRO A 5 -21.96 -8.65 22.31
CA PRO A 5 -22.48 -8.67 20.94
C PRO A 5 -21.42 -8.53 19.84
N ILE A 6 -20.14 -8.39 20.21
CA ILE A 6 -19.01 -8.20 19.31
C ILE A 6 -17.87 -9.09 19.78
N GLU A 7 -17.21 -9.76 18.82
CA GLU A 7 -15.97 -10.49 19.03
C GLU A 7 -14.87 -9.93 18.12
N LEU A 8 -13.71 -9.61 18.68
CA LEU A 8 -12.53 -9.22 17.92
C LEU A 8 -11.65 -10.45 17.73
N LYS A 9 -11.44 -10.87 16.48
CA LYS A 9 -10.58 -12.00 16.13
C LYS A 9 -9.53 -11.58 15.13
N GLY A 10 -8.29 -12.00 15.36
CA GLY A 10 -7.23 -11.91 14.35
C GLY A 10 -7.45 -12.97 13.27
N SER A 11 -7.37 -12.57 12.01
CA SER A 11 -7.42 -13.47 10.86
C SER A 11 -6.32 -13.09 9.88
N SER A 12 -5.66 -14.11 9.31
CA SER A 12 -4.66 -13.92 8.27
C SER A 12 -5.31 -14.06 6.90
N PHE A 13 -5.03 -13.12 6.01
CA PHE A 13 -5.51 -13.15 4.63
C PHE A 13 -4.35 -12.89 3.67
N THR A 14 -4.37 -13.57 2.53
CA THR A 14 -3.42 -13.32 1.45
C THR A 14 -3.95 -12.17 0.59
N LEU A 15 -3.21 -11.05 0.55
CA LEU A 15 -3.52 -9.90 -0.28
C LEU A 15 -2.34 -9.55 -1.17
N SER A 16 -2.63 -9.08 -2.38
CA SER A 16 -1.63 -8.49 -3.26
C SER A 16 -1.15 -7.16 -2.67
N VAL A 17 0.18 -6.99 -2.59
CA VAL A 17 0.82 -5.79 -2.04
C VAL A 17 1.59 -5.06 -3.13
N VAL A 18 1.22 -3.80 -3.37
CA VAL A 18 1.97 -2.89 -4.23
C VAL A 18 3.00 -2.15 -3.39
N HIS A 19 4.27 -2.46 -3.62
CA HIS A 19 5.39 -1.76 -3.00
C HIS A 19 5.69 -0.49 -3.79
N LEU A 20 5.38 0.68 -3.22
CA LEU A 20 5.59 1.98 -3.83
C LEU A 20 6.95 2.54 -3.41
N HIS A 21 7.80 2.78 -4.41
CA HIS A 21 9.06 3.49 -4.26
C HIS A 21 8.85 5.00 -4.47
N GLU A 22 9.84 5.78 -4.06
CA GLU A 22 9.82 7.24 -4.22
C GLU A 22 9.90 7.62 -5.71
N ALA A 23 8.81 8.18 -6.21
CA ALA A 23 8.64 8.61 -7.58
C ALA A 23 7.48 9.61 -7.67
N GLU A 24 7.44 10.38 -8.75
CA GLU A 24 6.31 11.27 -9.01
C GLU A 24 5.00 10.47 -9.19
N PRO A 25 3.84 11.00 -8.75
CA PRO A 25 2.57 10.32 -8.87
C PRO A 25 2.22 9.85 -10.30
N LYS A 26 2.61 10.64 -11.31
CA LYS A 26 2.38 10.28 -12.72
C LYS A 26 3.18 9.06 -13.15
N VAL A 27 4.43 8.95 -12.70
CA VAL A 27 5.31 7.80 -12.96
C VAL A 27 4.76 6.56 -12.26
N ILE A 28 4.28 6.70 -11.02
CA ILE A 28 3.63 5.60 -10.29
C ILE A 28 2.37 5.13 -11.03
N HIS A 29 1.53 6.05 -11.50
CA HIS A 29 0.31 5.71 -12.24
C HIS A 29 0.64 4.94 -13.52
N GLN A 30 1.59 5.41 -14.33
CA GLN A 30 2.00 4.72 -15.55
C GLN A 30 2.52 3.31 -15.26
N ALA A 31 3.40 3.18 -14.25
CA ALA A 31 3.94 1.88 -13.87
C ALA A 31 2.86 0.90 -13.36
N LEU A 32 1.77 1.40 -12.76
CA LEU A 32 0.63 0.58 -12.37
C LEU A 32 -0.16 0.09 -13.59
N GLU A 33 -0.46 0.98 -14.54
CA GLU A 33 -1.14 0.61 -15.79
C GLU A 33 -0.35 -0.47 -16.54
N ASP A 34 0.97 -0.29 -16.66
CA ASP A 34 1.85 -1.26 -17.34
C ASP A 34 1.82 -2.63 -16.65
N LYS A 35 1.81 -2.67 -15.31
CA LYS A 35 1.71 -3.93 -14.55
C LYS A 35 0.33 -4.58 -14.65
N ILE A 36 -0.75 -3.79 -14.65
CA ILE A 36 -2.12 -4.29 -14.87
C ILE A 36 -2.22 -4.92 -16.27
N ALA A 37 -1.66 -4.28 -17.29
CA ALA A 37 -1.65 -4.81 -18.65
C ALA A 37 -0.88 -6.13 -18.76
N GLN A 38 0.20 -6.31 -18.00
CA GLN A 38 0.97 -7.56 -17.95
C GLN A 38 0.22 -8.71 -17.28
N ALA A 39 -0.57 -8.42 -16.23
CA ALA A 39 -1.30 -9.44 -15.48
C ALA A 39 -2.76 -9.03 -15.16
N PRO A 40 -3.64 -8.88 -16.18
CA PRO A 40 -4.98 -8.36 -15.97
C PRO A 40 -5.83 -9.25 -15.05
N ALA A 41 -5.65 -10.57 -15.13
CA ALA A 41 -6.38 -11.54 -14.32
C ALA A 41 -6.12 -11.39 -12.81
N PHE A 42 -4.96 -10.83 -12.42
CA PHE A 42 -4.55 -10.69 -11.03
C PHE A 42 -4.74 -9.28 -10.47
N LEU A 43 -4.66 -8.26 -11.33
CA LEU A 43 -4.57 -6.87 -10.89
C LEU A 43 -5.77 -6.01 -11.31
N LYS A 44 -6.52 -6.39 -12.35
CA LYS A 44 -7.67 -5.61 -12.80
C LYS A 44 -8.77 -5.65 -11.74
N HIS A 45 -9.10 -4.48 -11.18
CA HIS A 45 -10.07 -4.30 -10.08
C HIS A 45 -9.75 -5.10 -8.79
N ALA A 46 -8.51 -5.56 -8.64
CA ALA A 46 -8.12 -6.33 -7.45
C ALA A 46 -8.02 -5.42 -6.21
N PRO A 47 -8.49 -5.88 -5.03
CA PRO A 47 -8.22 -5.18 -3.78
C PRO A 47 -6.73 -5.32 -3.45
N VAL A 48 -6.01 -4.20 -3.41
CA VAL A 48 -4.57 -4.17 -3.16
C VAL A 48 -4.24 -3.34 -1.93
N GLY A 49 -3.32 -3.84 -1.12
CA GLY A 49 -2.65 -3.03 -0.10
C GLY A 49 -1.52 -2.22 -0.76
N THR A 50 -1.37 -0.96 -0.39
CA THR A 50 -0.21 -0.17 -0.80
C THR A 50 0.78 -0.07 0.36
N GLN A 51 2.01 -0.51 0.12
CA GLN A 51 3.11 -0.33 1.06
C GLN A 51 4.01 0.77 0.50
N ARG A 52 3.92 1.96 1.08
CA ARG A 52 4.86 3.03 0.77
C ARG A 52 6.16 2.76 1.50
N GLN A 53 7.27 2.83 0.77
CA GLN A 53 8.57 2.89 1.40
C GLN A 53 8.70 4.26 2.09
N CYS A 54 8.68 4.27 3.43
CA CYS A 54 8.93 5.49 4.19
C CYS A 54 10.42 5.86 4.09
N THR A 55 10.78 6.71 3.14
CA THR A 55 12.14 7.27 2.98
C THR A 55 12.26 8.60 3.72
N GLY A 56 12.08 8.59 5.04
CA GLY A 56 12.34 9.74 5.90
C GLY A 56 13.59 9.53 6.75
N ARG A 57 14.67 10.27 6.49
CA ARG A 57 15.71 10.50 7.52
C ARG A 57 15.04 11.21 8.70
N PRO A 58 15.26 10.78 9.95
CA PRO A 58 14.83 11.56 11.10
C PRO A 58 15.68 12.84 11.15
N GLY A 59 15.05 14.01 11.00
CA GLY A 59 15.63 15.28 11.46
C GLY A 59 16.19 16.26 10.43
N LYS A 60 15.44 16.67 9.41
CA LYS A 60 15.66 18.02 8.84
C LYS A 60 14.77 19.02 9.59
N LEU A 61 15.19 19.35 10.82
CA LEU A 61 14.77 20.60 11.44
C LEU A 61 15.41 21.71 10.60
N VAL A 62 14.59 22.40 9.81
CA VAL A 62 15.01 23.63 9.16
C VAL A 62 15.11 24.67 10.25
N SER A 63 16.29 24.78 10.88
CA SER A 63 16.71 26.04 11.50
C SER A 63 17.22 26.92 10.37
N ASP A 64 16.31 27.66 9.76
CA ASP A 64 16.69 28.90 9.07
C ASP A 64 16.73 30.03 10.10
N ALA A 65 17.71 30.90 9.89
CA ALA A 65 18.29 31.90 10.78
C ALA A 65 17.34 33.02 11.25
#